data_AF-A0A6L2MV93-F1
#
_entry.id   AF-A0A6L2MV93-F1
#
_cell.length_a   1.000
_cell.length_b   1.000
_cell.length_c   1.000
_cell.angle_alpha   90.00
_cell.angle_beta   90.00
_cell.angle_gamma   90.00
#
_symmetry.space_group_name_H-M   'P 1'
#
loop_
_entity.id
_entity.type
_entity.pdbx_description
1 polymer ?
#
loop_
_entity_poly.entity_id
_entity_poly.type
_entity_poly.pdbx_seq_one_letter_code
_entity_poly.pdbx_strand_id
1 'polypeptide(L)'
;MCDTAQNILDSLITTHQGNKQVKDNKIYLFVQKYEEFSITDDETIDCAFSRFNTIITSLKELDESFPSRNHVRKFLRALPSKWHPEVTTIEESKDLSKLSLDELVGNLKVYEVVLEKELESAKNEKEKYKSLDLKARQVLSDEDESSSDSNDEEYAIAVRDFKKFFKRREKFIRQPYDDKKNFLKAKEEKKED
;
A
#
# COMPACT_ATOMS: atom_id res chain seq x y z
N MET A 1 -40.59 51.54 1.41
CA MET A 1 -39.84 50.75 0.42
C MET A 1 -40.81 49.71 -0.12
N CYS A 2 -40.91 49.50 -1.43
CA CYS A 2 -41.97 48.68 -2.04
C CYS A 2 -41.70 47.19 -1.84
N ASP A 3 -42.56 46.52 -1.06
CA ASP A 3 -42.54 45.07 -0.83
C ASP A 3 -42.59 44.28 -2.16
N THR A 4 -43.27 44.81 -3.18
CA THR A 4 -43.35 44.21 -4.52
C THR A 4 -42.01 44.14 -5.23
N ALA A 5 -41.18 45.19 -5.13
CA ALA A 5 -39.87 45.21 -5.78
C ALA A 5 -38.90 44.25 -5.08
N GLN A 6 -39.01 44.14 -3.75
CA GLN A 6 -38.24 43.20 -2.95
C GLN A 6 -38.60 41.74 -3.29
N ASN A 7 -39.90 41.43 -3.37
CA ASN A 7 -40.36 40.09 -3.76
C ASN A 7 -39.94 39.69 -5.18
N ILE A 8 -39.95 40.63 -6.14
CA ILE A 8 -39.49 40.37 -7.51
C ILE A 8 -37.98 40.09 -7.53
N LEU A 9 -37.20 40.87 -6.76
CA LEU A 9 -35.75 40.67 -6.65
C LEU A 9 -35.41 39.32 -5.99
N ASP A 10 -36.08 38.99 -4.89
CA ASP A 10 -35.90 37.73 -4.17
C ASP A 10 -36.29 36.53 -5.04
N SER A 11 -37.37 36.64 -5.82
CA SER A 11 -37.76 35.63 -6.80
C SER A 11 -36.69 35.48 -7.88
N LEU A 12 -36.19 36.57 -8.45
CA LEU A 12 -35.17 36.53 -9.50
C LEU A 12 -33.85 35.90 -9.01
N ILE A 13 -33.42 36.25 -7.79
CA ILE A 13 -32.26 35.67 -7.11
C ILE A 13 -32.48 34.17 -6.91
N THR A 14 -33.66 33.78 -6.42
CA THR A 14 -33.99 32.37 -6.18
C THR A 14 -34.00 31.54 -7.47
N THR A 15 -34.50 32.08 -8.59
CA THR A 15 -34.53 31.35 -9.87
C THR A 15 -33.15 31.22 -10.51
N HIS A 16 -32.28 32.22 -10.35
CA HIS A 16 -30.97 32.26 -11.03
C HIS A 16 -29.83 31.65 -10.20
N GLN A 17 -29.80 31.86 -8.88
CA GLN A 17 -28.78 31.31 -7.97
C GLN A 17 -29.24 30.03 -7.25
N GLY A 18 -30.53 29.72 -7.31
CA GLY A 18 -31.17 28.69 -6.49
C GLY A 18 -31.67 29.26 -5.16
N ASN A 19 -32.57 28.53 -4.49
CA ASN A 19 -32.94 28.83 -3.11
C ASN A 19 -31.69 28.71 -2.22
N LYS A 20 -31.53 29.57 -1.21
CA LYS A 20 -30.42 29.54 -0.24
C LYS A 20 -30.12 28.11 0.26
N GLN A 21 -31.17 27.35 0.55
CA GLN A 21 -31.06 25.94 0.95
C GLN A 21 -30.36 25.05 -0.09
N VAL A 22 -30.58 25.28 -1.38
CA VAL A 22 -29.91 24.54 -2.46
C VAL A 22 -28.43 24.92 -2.55
N LYS A 23 -28.09 26.21 -2.35
CA LYS A 23 -26.69 26.66 -2.27
C LYS A 23 -25.98 25.99 -1.10
N ASP A 24 -26.58 26.03 0.08
CA ASP A 24 -26.02 25.44 1.31
C ASP A 24 -25.80 23.92 1.16
N ASN A 25 -26.76 23.20 0.58
CA ASN A 25 -26.62 21.77 0.30
C ASN A 25 -25.50 21.45 -0.70
N LYS A 26 -25.32 22.29 -1.73
CA LYS A 26 -24.20 22.13 -2.69
C LYS A 26 -22.86 22.37 -2.02
N ILE A 27 -22.75 23.42 -1.20
CA ILE A 27 -21.53 23.71 -0.41
C ILE A 27 -21.20 22.50 0.45
N TYR A 28 -22.17 21.99 1.22
CA TYR A 28 -21.99 20.82 2.06
C TYR A 28 -21.45 19.61 1.28
N LEU A 29 -22.03 19.31 0.11
CA LEU A 29 -21.58 18.20 -0.73
C LEU A 29 -20.13 18.37 -1.21
N PHE A 30 -19.73 19.59 -1.61
CA PHE A 30 -18.37 19.85 -2.05
C PHE A 30 -17.37 19.86 -0.89
N VAL A 31 -17.77 20.36 0.29
CA VAL A 31 -16.97 20.25 1.52
C VAL A 31 -16.73 18.79 1.87
N GLN A 32 -17.76 17.94 1.82
CA GLN A 32 -17.61 16.50 2.06
C GLN A 32 -16.66 15.86 1.03
N LYS A 33 -16.82 16.14 -0.26
CA LYS A 33 -15.90 15.66 -1.31
C LYS A 33 -14.47 16.13 -1.08
N TYR A 34 -14.29 17.36 -0.60
CA TYR A 34 -12.98 17.89 -0.25
C TYR A 34 -12.39 17.14 0.93
N GLU A 35 -13.15 16.95 2.02
CA GLU A 35 -12.72 16.25 3.24
C GLU A 35 -12.44 14.76 3.03
N GLU A 36 -13.20 14.09 2.16
CA GLU A 36 -13.03 12.68 1.80
C GLU A 36 -12.05 12.48 0.64
N PHE A 37 -11.46 13.56 0.10
CA PHE A 37 -10.57 13.47 -1.05
C PHE A 37 -9.38 12.54 -0.78
N SER A 38 -9.24 11.54 -1.63
CA SER A 38 -8.17 10.54 -1.65
C SER A 38 -7.74 10.26 -3.09
N ILE A 39 -6.45 10.00 -3.27
CA ILE A 39 -5.84 9.62 -4.54
C ILE A 39 -5.63 8.10 -4.52
N THR A 40 -6.00 7.42 -5.59
CA THR A 40 -5.84 5.96 -5.69
C THR A 40 -4.48 5.59 -6.29
N ASP A 41 -4.05 4.33 -6.14
CA ASP A 41 -2.74 3.89 -6.62
C ASP A 41 -2.62 3.87 -8.17
N ASP A 42 -3.74 3.75 -8.85
CA ASP A 42 -3.89 3.74 -10.31
C ASP A 42 -4.17 5.12 -10.92
N GLU A 43 -4.43 6.12 -10.08
CA GLU A 43 -4.66 7.50 -10.51
C GLU A 43 -3.34 8.26 -10.65
N THR A 44 -3.17 8.96 -11.78
CA THR A 44 -2.00 9.83 -11.99
C THR A 44 -2.15 11.13 -11.21
N ILE A 45 -1.01 11.77 -10.88
CA ILE A 45 -1.02 13.06 -10.17
C ILE A 45 -1.82 14.13 -10.92
N ASP A 46 -1.77 14.12 -12.26
CA ASP A 46 -2.53 15.04 -13.11
C ASP A 46 -4.05 14.87 -13.00
N CYS A 47 -4.53 13.63 -13.01
CA CYS A 47 -5.94 13.31 -12.84
C CYS A 47 -6.43 13.72 -11.46
N ALA A 48 -5.66 13.38 -10.42
CA ALA A 48 -5.95 13.75 -9.04
C ALA A 48 -6.01 15.27 -8.86
N PHE A 49 -5.03 15.99 -9.41
CA PHE A 49 -4.98 17.45 -9.32
C PHE A 49 -6.16 18.11 -10.02
N SER A 50 -6.55 17.61 -11.20
CA SER A 50 -7.71 18.12 -11.95
C SER A 50 -9.03 17.93 -11.16
N ARG A 51 -9.22 16.77 -10.54
CA ARG A 51 -10.38 16.50 -9.66
C ARG A 51 -10.39 17.42 -8.44
N PHE A 52 -9.24 17.57 -7.79
CA PHE A 52 -9.09 18.44 -6.62
C PHE A 52 -9.37 19.91 -6.94
N ASN A 53 -8.82 20.42 -8.05
CA ASN A 53 -9.07 21.79 -8.51
C ASN A 53 -10.52 22.03 -8.89
N THR A 54 -11.19 21.03 -9.45
CA THR A 54 -12.62 21.12 -9.75
C THR A 54 -13.42 21.36 -8.46
N ILE A 55 -13.11 20.62 -7.38
CA ILE A 55 -13.75 20.80 -6.07
C ILE A 55 -13.48 22.21 -5.50
N ILE A 56 -12.22 22.65 -5.52
CA ILE A 56 -11.83 23.98 -5.02
C ILE A 56 -12.53 25.09 -5.81
N THR A 57 -12.57 24.97 -7.14
CA THR A 57 -13.19 25.97 -8.01
C THR A 57 -14.70 26.02 -7.79
N SER A 58 -15.37 24.87 -7.69
CA SER A 58 -16.80 24.81 -7.39
C SER A 58 -17.16 25.38 -6.02
N LEU A 59 -16.30 25.21 -5.00
CA LEU A 59 -16.50 25.87 -3.70
C LEU A 59 -16.37 27.39 -3.85
N LYS A 60 -15.34 27.86 -4.54
CA LYS A 60 -15.07 29.28 -4.75
C LYS A 60 -16.20 29.98 -5.51
N GLU A 61 -16.80 29.31 -6.49
CA GLU A 61 -17.99 29.79 -7.21
C GLU A 61 -19.22 29.97 -6.30
N LEU A 62 -19.26 29.27 -5.16
CA LEU A 62 -20.33 29.37 -4.16
C LEU A 62 -19.98 30.33 -3.01
N ASP A 63 -18.92 31.13 -3.15
CA ASP A 63 -18.38 32.05 -2.13
C ASP A 63 -17.82 31.34 -0.87
N GLU A 64 -17.55 30.04 -0.95
CA GLU A 64 -16.90 29.27 0.13
C GLU A 64 -15.46 28.93 -0.30
N SER A 65 -14.48 29.09 0.59
CA SER A 65 -13.10 28.67 0.24
C SER A 65 -12.26 28.35 1.46
N PHE A 66 -11.30 27.45 1.28
CA PHE A 66 -10.29 27.17 2.28
C PHE A 66 -9.02 27.98 2.04
N PRO A 67 -8.22 28.28 3.09
CA PRO A 67 -6.89 28.84 2.92
C PRO A 67 -6.00 27.98 2.01
N SER A 68 -5.15 28.61 1.19
CA SER A 68 -4.24 27.92 0.26
C SER A 68 -3.36 26.86 0.94
N ARG A 69 -2.83 27.15 2.14
CA ARG A 69 -2.05 26.19 2.95
C ARG A 69 -2.81 24.91 3.30
N ASN A 70 -4.14 24.99 3.39
CA ASN A 70 -4.98 23.82 3.67
C ASN A 70 -5.09 22.92 2.44
N HIS A 71 -5.06 23.49 1.22
CA HIS A 71 -5.06 22.73 -0.02
C HIS A 71 -3.79 21.89 -0.18
N VAL A 72 -2.62 22.48 0.08
CA VAL A 72 -1.32 21.79 0.02
C VAL A 72 -1.31 20.60 1.00
N ARG A 73 -1.64 20.84 2.28
CA ARG A 73 -1.69 19.77 3.29
C ARG A 73 -2.73 18.71 2.95
N LYS A 74 -3.88 19.12 2.40
CA LYS A 74 -4.96 18.19 2.05
C LYS A 74 -4.53 17.28 0.90
N PHE A 75 -3.87 17.84 -0.11
CA PHE A 75 -3.37 17.07 -1.25
C PHE A 75 -2.29 16.07 -0.83
N LEU A 76 -1.31 16.50 0.00
CA LEU A 76 -0.28 15.61 0.55
C LEU A 76 -0.86 14.44 1.35
N ARG A 77 -1.86 14.70 2.19
CA ARG A 77 -2.54 13.66 3.00
C ARG A 77 -3.40 12.70 2.17
N ALA A 78 -3.80 13.11 0.96
CA ALA A 78 -4.60 12.30 0.07
C ALA A 78 -3.76 11.30 -0.74
N LEU A 79 -2.43 11.45 -0.75
CA LEU A 79 -1.52 10.58 -1.49
C LEU A 79 -1.49 9.14 -0.92
N PRO A 80 -1.40 8.11 -1.77
CA PRO A 80 -1.24 6.73 -1.33
C PRO A 80 0.07 6.50 -0.56
N SER A 81 0.12 5.38 0.18
CA SER A 81 1.26 5.05 1.06
C SER A 81 2.62 4.97 0.37
N LYS A 82 2.65 4.62 -0.93
CA LYS A 82 3.88 4.58 -1.75
C LYS A 82 4.58 5.94 -1.86
N TRP A 83 3.87 7.03 -1.60
CA TRP A 83 4.40 8.39 -1.65
C TRP A 83 4.95 8.91 -0.32
N HIS A 84 4.80 8.16 0.79
CA HIS A 84 5.23 8.62 2.12
C HIS A 84 6.70 9.07 2.20
N PRO A 85 7.68 8.41 1.55
CA PRO A 85 9.07 8.89 1.56
C PRO A 85 9.21 10.30 0.98
N GLU A 86 8.54 10.57 -0.15
CA GLU A 86 8.57 11.88 -0.80
C GLU A 86 7.80 12.93 0.01
N VAL A 87 6.63 12.57 0.56
CA VAL A 87 5.87 13.46 1.46
C VAL A 87 6.73 13.90 2.63
N THR A 88 7.42 12.97 3.30
CA THR A 88 8.31 13.27 4.42
C THR A 88 9.44 14.21 4.00
N THR A 89 10.06 13.93 2.85
CA THR A 89 11.13 14.77 2.29
C THR A 89 10.66 16.20 2.01
N ILE A 90 9.45 16.37 1.47
CA ILE A 90 8.85 17.69 1.22
C ILE A 90 8.54 18.42 2.55
N GLU A 91 7.98 17.71 3.53
CA GLU A 91 7.65 18.26 4.84
C GLU A 91 8.90 18.73 5.62
N GLU A 92 10.03 18.05 5.45
CA GLU A 92 11.30 18.39 6.08
C GLU A 92 12.06 19.51 5.34
N SER A 93 12.00 19.53 4.01
CA SER A 93 12.80 20.45 3.18
C SER A 93 12.10 21.78 2.86
N LYS A 94 10.76 21.85 2.91
CA LYS A 94 9.99 23.02 2.47
C LYS A 94 9.01 23.52 3.54
N ASP A 95 8.80 24.83 3.58
CA ASP A 95 7.73 25.43 4.38
C ASP A 95 6.38 25.32 3.66
N LEU A 96 5.54 24.38 4.11
CA LEU A 96 4.19 24.15 3.56
C LEU A 96 3.27 25.36 3.61
N SER A 97 3.58 26.37 4.42
CA SER A 97 2.77 27.59 4.50
C SER A 97 3.08 28.58 3.36
N LYS A 98 4.23 28.43 2.69
CA LYS A 98 4.67 29.26 1.55
C LYS A 98 4.61 28.52 0.22
N LEU A 99 4.63 27.19 0.26
CA LEU A 99 4.54 26.33 -0.91
C LEU A 99 3.20 26.54 -1.64
N SER A 100 3.25 26.74 -2.96
CA SER A 100 2.03 26.78 -3.78
C SER A 100 1.59 25.37 -4.16
N LEU A 101 0.29 25.18 -4.44
CA LEU A 101 -0.24 23.88 -4.85
C LEU A 101 0.34 23.45 -6.20
N ASP A 102 0.51 24.38 -7.14
CA ASP A 102 1.12 24.10 -8.45
C ASP A 102 2.58 23.66 -8.32
N GLU A 103 3.35 24.29 -7.43
CA GLU A 103 4.74 23.89 -7.17
C GLU A 103 4.78 22.49 -6.54
N LEU A 104 3.89 22.19 -5.59
CA LEU A 104 3.79 20.85 -5.01
C LEU A 104 3.53 19.79 -6.10
N VAL A 105 2.52 20.04 -6.95
CA VAL A 105 2.16 19.12 -8.05
C VAL A 105 3.32 18.93 -9.01
N GLY A 106 4.06 19.99 -9.32
CA GLY A 106 5.28 19.90 -10.12
C GLY A 106 6.32 18.95 -9.53
N ASN A 107 6.59 19.04 -8.22
CA ASN A 107 7.54 18.14 -7.55
C ASN A 107 7.04 16.68 -7.57
N LEU A 108 5.75 16.47 -7.28
CA LEU A 108 5.16 15.13 -7.25
C LEU A 108 5.21 14.45 -8.61
N LYS A 109 4.98 15.17 -9.71
CA LYS A 109 5.12 14.61 -11.07
C LYS A 109 6.53 14.16 -11.40
N VAL A 110 7.55 14.89 -10.93
CA VAL A 110 8.95 14.48 -11.12
C VAL A 110 9.21 13.16 -10.39
N TYR A 111 8.68 13.01 -9.17
CA TYR A 111 8.78 11.78 -8.40
C TYR A 111 7.95 10.63 -9.00
N GLU A 112 6.81 10.91 -9.63
CA GLU A 112 5.99 9.92 -10.36
C GLU A 112 6.82 9.14 -11.39
N VAL A 113 7.65 9.85 -12.17
CA VAL A 113 8.54 9.26 -13.17
C VAL A 113 9.65 8.40 -12.53
N VAL A 114 10.09 8.74 -11.31
CA VAL A 114 11.08 7.95 -10.56
C VAL A 114 10.43 6.66 -10.05
N LEU A 115 9.24 6.76 -9.46
CA LEU A 115 8.46 5.61 -8.99
C LEU A 115 8.15 4.62 -10.11
N GLU A 116 7.77 5.10 -11.30
CA GLU A 116 7.52 4.24 -12.46
C GLU A 116 8.75 3.41 -12.83
N LYS A 117 9.94 4.02 -12.82
CA LYS A 117 11.20 3.33 -13.13
C LYS A 117 11.56 2.28 -12.07
N GLU A 118 11.36 2.59 -10.80
CA GLU A 118 11.60 1.65 -9.69
C GLU A 118 10.64 0.45 -9.73
N LEU A 119 9.39 0.69 -10.09
CA LEU A 119 8.39 -0.37 -10.21
C LEU A 119 8.76 -1.31 -11.38
N GLU A 120 9.24 -0.74 -12.49
CA GLU A 120 9.70 -1.51 -13.65
C GLU A 120 10.97 -2.33 -13.35
N SER A 121 11.95 -1.75 -12.64
CA SER A 121 13.16 -2.48 -12.24
C SER A 121 12.85 -3.60 -11.24
N ALA A 122 11.94 -3.37 -10.28
CA ALA A 122 11.54 -4.38 -9.31
C ALA A 122 10.79 -5.57 -9.94
N LYS A 123 9.99 -5.36 -11.00
CA LYS A 123 9.40 -6.46 -11.78
C LYS A 123 10.49 -7.32 -12.43
N ASN A 124 11.45 -6.68 -13.07
CA ASN A 124 12.57 -7.35 -13.75
C ASN A 124 13.42 -8.18 -12.77
N GLU A 125 13.64 -7.68 -11.56
CA GLU A 125 14.33 -8.45 -10.52
C GLU A 125 13.51 -9.64 -10.02
N LYS A 126 12.22 -9.47 -9.74
CA LYS A 126 11.34 -10.58 -9.31
C LYS A 126 11.25 -11.68 -10.36
N GLU A 127 11.27 -11.33 -11.65
CA GLU A 127 11.32 -12.32 -12.74
C GLU A 127 12.68 -13.05 -12.80
N LYS A 128 13.79 -12.34 -12.58
CA LYS A 128 15.11 -12.96 -12.45
C LYS A 128 15.17 -13.95 -11.30
N TYR A 129 14.71 -13.58 -10.10
CA TYR A 129 14.69 -14.48 -8.94
C TYR A 129 13.79 -15.71 -9.15
N LYS A 130 12.62 -15.55 -9.78
CA LYS A 130 11.76 -16.69 -10.15
C LYS A 130 12.44 -17.61 -11.18
N SER A 131 13.16 -17.05 -12.15
CA SER A 131 13.89 -17.86 -13.16
C SER A 131 15.08 -18.62 -12.55
N LEU A 132 15.73 -18.05 -11.53
CA LEU A 132 16.82 -18.67 -10.79
C LEU A 132 16.32 -19.84 -9.93
N ASP A 133 15.19 -19.70 -9.25
CA ASP A 133 14.57 -20.77 -8.46
C ASP A 133 14.12 -21.96 -9.33
N LEU A 134 13.53 -21.68 -10.51
CA LEU A 134 13.18 -22.71 -11.49
C LEU A 134 14.42 -23.45 -12.02
N LYS A 135 15.52 -22.73 -12.29
CA LYS A 135 16.79 -23.35 -12.70
C LYS A 135 17.42 -24.16 -11.57
N ALA A 136 17.40 -23.68 -10.33
CA ALA A 136 17.92 -24.42 -9.19
C ALA A 136 17.16 -25.74 -8.97
N ARG A 137 15.85 -25.74 -9.20
CA ARG A 137 15.03 -26.96 -9.12
C ARG A 137 15.30 -27.95 -10.26
N GLN A 138 15.70 -27.47 -11.44
CA GLN A 138 16.10 -28.33 -12.57
C GLN A 138 17.52 -28.90 -12.37
N VAL A 139 18.44 -28.13 -11.80
CA VAL A 139 19.81 -28.57 -11.49
C VAL A 139 19.84 -29.62 -10.37
N LEU A 140 18.87 -29.63 -9.45
CA LEU A 140 18.74 -30.69 -8.42
C LEU A 140 18.08 -31.98 -8.91
N SER A 141 17.65 -32.04 -10.18
CA SER A 141 17.01 -33.24 -10.76
C SER A 141 17.82 -33.92 -11.87
N ASP A 142 18.89 -33.28 -12.37
CA ASP A 142 19.64 -33.75 -13.55
C ASP A 142 21.13 -34.06 -13.27
N GLU A 143 21.49 -34.47 -12.05
CA GLU A 143 22.76 -35.16 -11.79
C GLU A 143 22.52 -36.61 -11.37
N ASP A 144 21.94 -37.42 -12.25
CA ASP A 144 21.96 -38.89 -12.14
C ASP A 144 21.58 -39.58 -13.46
N GLU A 145 22.06 -39.12 -14.62
CA GLU A 145 21.95 -39.95 -15.83
C GLU A 145 23.00 -39.66 -16.91
N SER A 146 24.25 -40.02 -16.60
CA SER A 146 25.15 -40.55 -17.64
C SER A 146 26.24 -41.39 -16.99
N SER A 147 25.99 -42.69 -16.91
CA SER A 147 27.07 -43.67 -16.78
C SER A 147 26.71 -44.89 -17.59
N SER A 148 27.43 -44.99 -18.71
CA SER A 148 27.60 -46.15 -19.57
C SER A 148 27.43 -47.50 -18.85
N ASP A 149 26.73 -48.38 -19.53
CA ASP A 149 26.61 -49.83 -19.33
C ASP A 149 27.94 -50.47 -18.87
N SER A 150 27.94 -51.07 -17.68
CA SER A 150 28.97 -52.00 -17.22
C SER A 150 28.29 -53.05 -16.35
N ASN A 151 28.11 -54.23 -16.92
CA ASN A 151 27.49 -55.39 -16.31
C ASN A 151 28.36 -55.93 -15.17
N ASP A 152 28.20 -55.41 -13.95
CA ASP A 152 28.75 -56.04 -12.75
C ASP A 152 27.66 -56.16 -11.68
N GLU A 153 26.93 -57.26 -11.73
CA GLU A 153 25.89 -57.66 -10.77
C GLU A 153 26.38 -57.60 -9.30
N GLU A 154 27.69 -57.77 -9.08
CA GLU A 154 28.35 -57.67 -7.79
C GLU A 154 28.33 -56.25 -7.20
N TYR A 155 28.58 -55.21 -8.01
CA TYR A 155 28.48 -53.82 -7.57
C TYR A 155 27.03 -53.40 -7.27
N ALA A 156 26.08 -53.91 -8.05
CA ALA A 156 24.67 -53.68 -7.81
C ALA A 156 24.21 -54.29 -6.47
N ILE A 157 24.72 -55.47 -6.11
CA ILE A 157 24.46 -56.10 -4.80
C ILE A 157 25.09 -55.27 -3.68
N ALA A 158 26.33 -54.81 -3.83
CA ALA A 158 27.02 -53.98 -2.83
C ALA A 158 26.29 -52.65 -2.56
N VAL A 159 25.86 -51.93 -3.59
CA VAL A 159 25.08 -50.68 -3.45
C VAL A 159 23.73 -50.95 -2.79
N ARG A 160 23.07 -52.05 -3.17
CA ARG A 160 21.77 -52.43 -2.61
C ARG A 160 21.87 -52.83 -1.13
N ASP A 161 22.95 -53.50 -0.74
CA ASP A 161 23.20 -53.88 0.66
C ASP A 161 23.69 -52.71 1.51
N PHE A 162 24.47 -51.79 0.94
CA PHE A 162 24.83 -50.53 1.58
C PHE A 162 23.58 -49.67 1.83
N LYS A 163 22.68 -49.55 0.84
CA LYS A 163 21.39 -48.85 0.99
C LYS A 163 20.48 -49.52 2.03
N LYS A 164 20.49 -50.85 2.16
CA LYS A 164 19.78 -51.58 3.23
C LYS A 164 20.40 -51.32 4.61
N PHE A 165 21.72 -51.21 4.71
CA PHE A 165 22.43 -50.95 5.96
C PHE A 165 22.03 -49.60 6.56
N PHE A 166 21.97 -48.54 5.74
CA PHE A 166 21.53 -47.22 6.19
C PHE A 166 20.02 -47.17 6.51
N LYS A 167 19.17 -47.81 5.70
CA LYS A 167 17.72 -47.91 5.98
C LYS A 167 17.38 -48.73 7.24
N ARG A 168 18.25 -49.66 7.64
CA ARG A 168 18.10 -50.45 8.88
C ARG A 168 18.59 -49.68 10.10
N ARG A 169 19.56 -48.78 9.94
CA ARG A 169 20.06 -47.88 10.99
C ARG A 169 19.11 -46.71 11.29
N GLU A 170 18.27 -46.33 10.32
CA GLU A 170 17.22 -45.31 10.45
C GLU A 170 15.99 -45.78 11.27
N LYS A 171 15.89 -47.07 11.62
CA LYS A 171 14.81 -47.61 12.45
C LYS A 171 15.06 -47.53 13.97
N PHE A 172 16.15 -46.89 14.41
CA PHE A 172 16.43 -46.65 15.84
C PHE A 172 16.25 -45.19 16.30
N ILE A 173 15.75 -44.30 15.43
CA ILE A 173 15.31 -42.96 15.85
C ILE A 173 13.89 -42.73 15.34
N ARG A 174 12.96 -43.49 15.90
CA ARG A 174 11.56 -43.06 16.03
C ARG A 174 11.07 -43.58 17.38
N GLN A 175 10.76 -42.68 18.30
CA GLN A 175 9.39 -42.52 18.81
C GLN A 175 9.23 -41.31 19.77
N PRO A 176 7.98 -40.86 20.04
CA PRO A 176 7.58 -39.46 20.04
C PRO A 176 7.10 -39.00 21.43
N TYR A 177 6.49 -37.82 21.50
CA TYR A 177 5.30 -37.46 22.31
C TYR A 177 5.46 -36.06 22.93
N ASP A 178 4.56 -35.17 22.51
CA ASP A 178 4.32 -33.84 23.06
C ASP A 178 2.99 -33.93 23.80
N ASP A 179 2.98 -33.72 25.13
CA ASP A 179 1.93 -32.93 25.80
C ASP A 179 2.04 -32.93 27.36
N LYS A 180 2.11 -31.70 27.88
CA LYS A 180 1.32 -31.13 29.01
C LYS A 180 1.60 -31.50 30.48
N LYS A 181 2.16 -30.47 31.15
CA LYS A 181 1.60 -29.67 32.27
C LYS A 181 1.37 -30.32 33.66
N ASN A 182 1.94 -29.58 34.62
CA ASN A 182 1.48 -29.30 35.99
C ASN A 182 1.73 -30.36 37.08
N PHE A 183 2.70 -30.05 37.96
CA PHE A 183 2.49 -30.21 39.39
C PHE A 183 2.68 -28.87 40.10
N LEU A 184 1.55 -28.39 40.61
CA LEU A 184 1.40 -27.22 41.45
C LEU A 184 2.18 -27.39 42.77
N LYS A 185 2.86 -26.31 43.18
CA LYS A 185 2.65 -25.64 44.47
C LYS A 185 2.45 -26.56 45.69
N ALA A 186 3.50 -26.77 46.48
CA ALA A 186 3.38 -26.93 47.94
C ALA A 186 4.75 -26.90 48.64
N LYS A 187 5.18 -25.71 49.09
CA LYS A 187 5.74 -25.41 50.43
C LYS A 187 6.71 -24.22 50.39
N GLU A 188 6.15 -23.02 50.28
CA GLU A 188 6.58 -21.90 51.12
C GLU A 188 5.30 -21.28 51.67
N GLU A 189 4.89 -21.81 52.83
CA GLU A 189 4.13 -21.12 53.86
C GLU A 189 4.06 -22.06 55.07
N LYS A 190 5.05 -21.95 55.95
CA LYS A 190 4.78 -22.03 57.38
C LYS A 190 5.16 -20.66 57.95
N LYS A 191 4.13 -19.95 58.42
CA LYS A 191 4.20 -18.74 59.22
C LYS A 191 5.01 -18.94 60.50
N GLU A 192 5.56 -17.81 60.95
CA GLU A 192 5.74 -17.37 62.34
C GLU A 192 6.66 -18.23 63.22
N ASP A 193 7.84 -17.68 63.50
CA ASP A 193 8.13 -17.15 64.83
C ASP A 193 8.57 -15.68 64.70
#